data_AF-A0A0D3F9V7-F1
#
_entry.id   AF-A0A0D3F9V7-F1
#
_cell.length_a   1.000
_cell.length_b   1.000
_cell.length_c   1.000
_cell.angle_alpha   90.00
_cell.angle_beta   90.00
_cell.angle_gamma   90.00
#
_symmetry.space_group_name_H-M   'P 1'
#
loop_
_entity.id
_entity.type
_entity.pdbx_description
1 polymer ?
#
loop_
_entity_poly.entity_id
_entity_poly.type
_entity_poly.pdbx_seq_one_letter_code
_entity_poly.pdbx_strand_id
1 'polypeptide(L)'
;MKVDIPVDKYPTFNFVGRILGPRGNSLKRVEATTDCRVLIRGRGSIKDPAREDMMRGKPGYEHLNEPLHILVEAELPVEIIDTRLIQARDILEDLLKPVDESQDFFKKQQLRELAMLNGTLREEGMQRSGSASPFHNSLGMKRAKTRG
;
A
#
# COMPACT_ATOMS: atom_id res chain seq x y z
N MET A 1 18.07 -11.67 -4.45
CA MET A 1 18.33 -11.53 -2.99
C MET A 1 17.04 -11.75 -2.22
N LYS A 2 17.05 -12.51 -1.11
CA LYS A 2 15.88 -12.73 -0.25
C LYS A 2 16.02 -11.94 1.06
N VAL A 3 14.95 -11.28 1.49
CA VAL A 3 14.85 -10.54 2.76
C VAL A 3 13.66 -11.08 3.55
N ASP A 4 13.91 -11.60 4.74
CA ASP A 4 12.87 -12.18 5.58
C ASP A 4 12.08 -11.09 6.33
N ILE A 5 10.77 -11.27 6.46
CA ILE A 5 9.89 -10.34 7.17
C ILE A 5 9.63 -10.91 8.58
N PRO A 6 9.92 -10.15 9.67
CA PRO A 6 9.80 -10.64 11.04
C PRO A 6 8.34 -10.64 11.54
N VAL A 7 7.44 -11.30 10.80
CA VAL A 7 6.02 -11.42 11.15
C VAL A 7 5.78 -12.14 12.48
N ASP A 8 6.62 -13.13 12.80
CA ASP A 8 6.51 -13.88 14.06
C ASP A 8 6.84 -13.01 15.29
N LYS A 9 7.73 -12.02 15.13
CA LYS A 9 8.12 -11.10 16.21
C LYS A 9 7.09 -9.98 16.40
N TYR A 10 6.43 -9.58 15.32
CA TYR A 10 5.51 -8.44 15.30
C TYR A 10 4.21 -8.77 14.56
N PRO A 11 3.37 -9.68 15.09
CA PRO A 11 2.19 -10.20 14.38
C PRO A 11 1.09 -9.15 14.16
N THR A 12 1.09 -8.08 14.95
CA THR A 12 0.12 -6.97 14.82
C THR A 12 0.54 -5.92 13.80
N PHE A 13 1.79 -5.98 13.31
CA PHE A 13 2.34 -4.97 12.41
C PHE A 13 2.15 -5.37 10.95
N ASN A 14 1.54 -4.49 10.15
CA ASN A 14 1.29 -4.75 8.74
C ASN A 14 2.49 -4.33 7.86
N PHE A 15 3.47 -5.21 7.76
CA PHE A 15 4.66 -5.01 6.91
C PHE A 15 4.31 -4.85 5.42
N VAL A 16 3.43 -5.72 4.89
CA VAL A 16 3.05 -5.72 3.46
C VAL A 16 2.40 -4.38 3.08
N GLY A 17 1.47 -3.89 3.90
CA GLY A 17 0.82 -2.60 3.71
C GLY A 17 1.79 -1.43 3.76
N ARG A 18 2.77 -1.45 4.68
CA ARG A 18 3.80 -0.42 4.81
C ARG A 18 4.73 -0.37 3.59
N ILE A 19 5.16 -1.53 3.07
CA ILE A 19 6.03 -1.62 1.90
C ILE A 19 5.30 -1.17 0.63
N LEU A 20 4.08 -1.69 0.40
CA LEU A 20 3.29 -1.33 -0.78
C LEU A 20 2.88 0.14 -0.75
N GLY A 21 2.41 0.61 0.39
CA GLY A 21 1.82 1.93 0.53
C GLY A 21 0.58 2.14 -0.34
N PRO A 22 0.14 3.40 -0.52
CA PRO A 22 -1.08 3.71 -1.24
C PRO A 22 -1.00 3.25 -2.71
N ARG A 23 -1.91 2.35 -3.11
CA ARG A 23 -1.98 1.76 -4.47
C ARG A 23 -0.66 1.14 -4.96
N GLY A 24 0.24 0.73 -4.05
CA GLY A 24 1.55 0.20 -4.41
C GLY A 24 2.59 1.27 -4.78
N ASN A 25 2.28 2.56 -4.61
CA ASN A 25 3.19 3.65 -5.00
C ASN A 25 4.49 3.67 -4.20
N SER A 26 4.46 3.25 -2.93
CA SER A 26 5.68 3.25 -2.11
C SER A 26 6.66 2.20 -2.62
N LEU A 27 6.18 0.98 -2.90
CA LEU A 27 7.00 -0.07 -3.50
C LEU A 27 7.56 0.38 -4.86
N LYS A 28 6.71 0.95 -5.73
CA LYS A 28 7.15 1.47 -7.04
C LYS A 28 8.25 2.53 -6.93
N ARG A 29 8.20 3.40 -5.91
CA ARG A 29 9.26 4.38 -5.66
C ARG A 29 10.57 3.71 -5.27
N VAL A 30 10.52 2.67 -4.43
CA VAL A 30 11.71 1.89 -4.06
C VAL A 30 12.30 1.21 -5.29
N GLU A 31 11.47 0.54 -6.09
CA GLU A 31 11.88 -0.10 -7.34
C GLU A 31 12.53 0.91 -8.31
N ALA A 32 11.89 2.06 -8.52
CA ALA A 32 12.41 3.11 -9.41
C ALA A 32 13.69 3.80 -8.91
N THR A 33 13.92 3.85 -7.59
CA THR A 33 15.13 4.47 -7.01
C THR A 33 16.33 3.53 -7.07
N THR A 34 16.06 2.23 -7.00
CA THR A 34 17.08 1.18 -6.88
C THR A 34 17.35 0.47 -8.20
N ASP A 35 16.53 0.70 -9.22
CA ASP A 35 16.50 -0.07 -10.48
C ASP A 35 16.40 -1.58 -10.24
N CYS A 36 15.75 -1.96 -9.13
CA CYS A 36 15.51 -3.33 -8.73
C CYS A 36 14.01 -3.64 -8.81
N ARG A 37 13.70 -4.90 -9.10
CA ARG A 37 12.35 -5.46 -9.01
C ARG A 37 12.15 -6.06 -7.62
N VAL A 38 11.05 -5.69 -6.96
CA VAL A 38 10.76 -6.13 -5.59
C VAL A 38 9.46 -6.91 -5.56
N LEU A 39 9.54 -8.16 -5.12
CA LEU A 39 8.45 -9.13 -5.14
C LEU A 39 8.14 -9.58 -3.72
N ILE A 40 6.92 -9.35 -3.25
CA ILE A 40 6.45 -9.88 -1.95
C ILE A 40 5.96 -11.32 -2.18
N ARG A 41 6.53 -12.27 -1.47
CA ARG A 41 6.32 -13.72 -1.61
C ARG A 41 6.16 -14.36 -0.24
N GLY A 42 5.86 -15.65 -0.19
CA GLY A 42 5.58 -16.36 1.06
C GLY A 42 4.10 -16.42 1.46
N ARG A 43 3.84 -17.09 2.58
CA ARG A 43 2.53 -17.18 3.25
C ARG A 43 2.08 -15.81 3.76
N GLY A 44 0.83 -15.44 3.50
CA GLY A 44 0.28 -14.12 3.84
C GLY A 44 0.61 -13.01 2.84
N SER A 45 1.25 -13.35 1.72
CA SER A 45 1.51 -12.40 0.63
C SER A 45 0.23 -12.02 -0.12
N ILE A 46 -0.79 -12.89 -0.09
CA ILE A 46 -2.10 -12.63 -0.69
C ILE A 46 -3.05 -12.14 0.41
N LYS A 47 -3.69 -11.00 0.17
CA LYS A 47 -4.59 -10.35 1.14
C LYS A 47 -5.74 -11.26 1.62
N ASP A 48 -6.26 -12.09 0.73
CA ASP A 48 -7.35 -13.01 1.02
C ASP A 48 -6.79 -14.42 1.30
N PRO A 49 -6.90 -14.94 2.54
CA PRO A 49 -6.36 -16.23 2.91
C PRO A 49 -7.07 -17.40 2.20
N ALA A 50 -8.38 -17.28 1.91
CA ALA A 50 -9.09 -18.33 1.19
C ALA A 50 -8.57 -18.44 -0.25
N ARG A 51 -8.32 -17.29 -0.89
CA ARG A 51 -7.69 -17.25 -2.21
C ARG A 51 -6.25 -17.77 -2.17
N GLU A 52 -5.50 -17.46 -1.12
CA GLU A 52 -4.14 -17.96 -0.95
C GLU A 52 -4.10 -19.48 -0.92
N ASP A 53 -4.95 -20.12 -0.09
CA ASP A 53 -5.00 -21.58 0.01
C ASP A 53 -5.47 -22.25 -1.27
N MET A 54 -6.38 -21.62 -2.04
CA MET A 54 -6.77 -22.09 -3.36
C MET A 54 -5.65 -22.00 -4.42
N MET A 55 -4.65 -21.14 -4.20
CA MET A 55 -3.51 -20.99 -5.11
C MET A 55 -2.31 -21.84 -4.67
N ARG A 56 -2.26 -22.26 -3.40
CA ARG A 56 -1.21 -23.12 -2.86
C ARG A 56 -1.06 -24.39 -3.71
N GLY A 57 0.16 -24.69 -4.11
CA GLY A 57 0.47 -25.88 -4.94
C GLY A 57 0.22 -25.71 -6.44
N LYS A 58 -0.27 -24.55 -6.91
CA LYS A 58 -0.34 -24.25 -8.34
C LYS A 58 1.04 -23.78 -8.87
N PRO A 59 1.35 -24.03 -10.16
CA PRO A 59 2.55 -23.50 -10.79
C PRO A 59 2.64 -21.97 -10.62
N GLY A 60 3.81 -21.48 -10.20
CA GLY A 60 4.03 -20.05 -9.93
C GLY A 60 3.62 -19.58 -8.53
N TYR A 61 2.98 -20.42 -7.71
CA TYR A 61 2.57 -20.12 -6.33
C TYR A 61 3.24 -21.03 -5.30
N GLU A 62 4.33 -21.70 -5.68
CA GLU A 62 5.09 -22.60 -4.81
C GLU A 62 5.63 -21.87 -3.57
N HIS A 63 5.94 -20.59 -3.73
CA HIS A 63 6.39 -19.70 -2.65
C HIS A 63 5.38 -19.56 -1.50
N LEU A 64 4.10 -19.90 -1.68
CA LEU A 64 3.08 -19.80 -0.61
C LEU A 64 3.32 -20.79 0.55
N ASN A 65 4.22 -21.76 0.36
CA ASN A 65 4.66 -22.67 1.42
C ASN A 65 5.84 -22.12 2.23
N GLU A 66 6.50 -21.05 1.76
CA GLU A 66 7.59 -20.40 2.48
C GLU A 66 7.07 -19.34 3.47
N PRO A 67 7.86 -18.96 4.49
CA PRO A 67 7.57 -17.80 5.33
C PRO A 67 7.44 -16.52 4.50
N LEU A 68 6.72 -15.51 5.01
CA LEU A 68 6.59 -14.21 4.34
C LEU A 68 7.98 -13.59 4.14
N HIS A 69 8.31 -13.27 2.89
CA HIS A 69 9.62 -12.71 2.53
C HIS A 69 9.52 -11.82 1.30
N ILE A 70 10.57 -11.04 1.06
CA ILE A 70 10.72 -10.18 -0.09
C ILE A 70 11.84 -10.74 -0.96
N LEU A 71 11.56 -10.90 -2.26
CA LEU A 71 12.55 -11.25 -3.27
C LEU A 71 12.90 -10.00 -4.06
N VAL A 72 14.16 -9.62 -4.03
CA VAL A 72 14.71 -8.51 -4.82
C VAL A 72 15.51 -9.09 -5.98
N GLU A 73 15.12 -8.72 -7.19
CA GLU A 73 15.77 -9.09 -8.45
C GLU A 73 16.29 -7.82 -9.12
N ALA A 74 17.45 -7.89 -9.78
CA ALA A 74 18.01 -6.76 -10.50
C ALA A 74 18.59 -7.26 -11.83
N GLU A 75 18.36 -6.50 -12.89
CA GLU A 75 18.90 -6.77 -14.23
C GLU A 75 19.80 -5.59 -14.61
N LEU A 76 21.01 -5.59 -14.07
CA LEU A 76 21.97 -4.49 -14.15
C LEU A 76 23.38 -5.02 -14.44
N PRO A 77 24.30 -4.16 -14.95
CA PRO A 77 25.70 -4.53 -15.10
C PRO A 77 26.32 -5.04 -13.80
N VAL A 78 27.17 -6.05 -13.91
CA VAL A 78 27.82 -6.74 -12.77
C VAL A 78 28.57 -5.76 -11.85
N GLU A 79 29.10 -4.67 -12.41
CA GLU A 79 29.84 -3.65 -11.65
C GLU A 79 28.97 -2.87 -10.65
N ILE A 80 27.66 -2.74 -10.91
CA ILE A 80 26.75 -1.94 -10.09
C ILE A 80 25.66 -2.77 -9.40
N ILE A 81 25.43 -4.00 -9.84
CA ILE A 81 24.32 -4.84 -9.35
C ILE A 81 24.39 -5.05 -7.84
N ASP A 82 25.58 -5.33 -7.30
CA ASP A 82 25.78 -5.55 -5.87
C ASP A 82 25.45 -4.30 -5.07
N THR A 83 25.95 -3.14 -5.51
CA THR A 83 25.67 -1.84 -4.88
C THR A 83 24.17 -1.54 -4.86
N ARG A 84 23.46 -1.81 -5.97
CA ARG A 84 22.02 -1.57 -6.08
C ARG A 84 21.19 -2.54 -5.25
N LEU A 85 21.57 -3.81 -5.20
CA LEU A 85 20.94 -4.81 -4.35
C LEU A 85 21.10 -4.46 -2.86
N ILE A 86 22.29 -4.04 -2.44
CA ILE A 86 22.54 -3.58 -1.06
C ILE A 86 21.69 -2.35 -0.76
N GLN A 87 21.65 -1.36 -1.66
CA GLN A 87 20.82 -0.18 -1.49
C GLN A 87 19.32 -0.52 -1.34
N ALA A 88 18.80 -1.43 -2.17
CA ALA A 88 17.42 -1.90 -2.05
C ALA A 88 17.16 -2.63 -0.74
N ARG A 89 18.11 -3.48 -0.31
CA ARG A 89 18.05 -4.18 0.97
C ARG A 89 17.98 -3.20 2.14
N ASP A 90 18.85 -2.19 2.18
CA ASP A 90 18.90 -1.23 3.29
C ASP A 90 17.58 -0.45 3.43
N ILE A 91 16.99 -0.04 2.30
CA ILE A 91 15.68 0.63 2.29
C ILE A 91 14.59 -0.30 2.81
N LEU A 92 14.58 -1.57 2.36
CA LEU A 92 13.59 -2.54 2.81
C LEU A 92 13.77 -2.90 4.29
N GLU A 93 14.99 -3.09 4.77
CA GLU A 93 15.26 -3.37 6.18
C GLU A 93 14.82 -2.22 7.08
N ASP A 94 14.95 -0.97 6.63
CA ASP A 94 14.43 0.18 7.39
C ASP A 94 12.90 0.19 7.44
N LEU A 95 12.23 -0.16 6.34
CA LEU A 95 10.77 -0.32 6.30
C LEU A 95 10.26 -1.49 7.17
N LEU A 96 11.10 -2.51 7.38
CA LEU A 96 10.81 -3.69 8.20
C LEU A 96 11.08 -3.49 9.69
N LYS A 97 11.62 -2.35 10.12
CA LYS A 97 11.72 -2.02 11.55
C LYS A 97 10.36 -1.52 12.03
N PRO A 98 9.74 -2.17 13.03
CA PRO A 98 8.54 -1.64 13.65
C PRO A 98 8.89 -0.34 14.36
N VAL A 99 8.10 0.70 14.11
CA VAL A 99 8.20 2.00 14.74
C VAL A 99 6.92 2.23 15.53
N ASP A 100 7.02 2.84 16.70
CA ASP A 100 5.87 3.27 17.48
C ASP A 100 4.92 4.13 16.63
N GLU A 101 3.62 3.86 16.68
CA GLU A 101 2.63 4.54 15.83
C GLU A 101 2.63 6.06 16.02
N SER A 102 2.97 6.54 17.22
CA SER A 102 3.08 7.96 17.52
C SER A 102 4.20 8.64 16.72
N GLN A 103 5.30 7.92 16.47
CA GLN A 103 6.50 8.36 15.76
C GLN A 103 6.51 7.93 14.29
N ASP A 104 5.52 7.17 13.83
CA ASP A 104 5.45 6.64 12.47
C ASP A 104 4.95 7.69 11.47
N PHE A 105 5.79 8.70 11.22
CA PHE A 105 5.53 9.74 10.23
C PHE A 105 5.36 9.18 8.82
N PHE A 106 6.07 8.09 8.51
CA PHE A 106 5.97 7.42 7.20
C PHE A 106 4.58 6.84 6.97
N LYS A 107 4.04 6.07 7.93
CA LYS A 107 2.67 5.56 7.87
C LYS A 107 1.64 6.69 7.81
N LYS A 108 1.81 7.75 8.59
CA LYS A 108 0.92 8.95 8.54
C LYS A 108 0.91 9.59 7.14
N GLN A 109 2.07 9.72 6.51
CA GLN A 109 2.17 10.27 5.16
C GLN A 109 1.51 9.36 4.12
N GLN A 110 1.69 8.05 4.21
CA GLN A 110 1.02 7.08 3.32
C GLN A 110 -0.50 7.12 3.47
N LEU A 111 -1.02 7.20 4.70
CA LEU A 111 -2.46 7.31 4.97
C LEU A 111 -3.04 8.63 4.44
N ARG A 112 -2.29 9.73 4.56
CA ARG A 112 -2.66 11.02 3.97
C ARG A 112 -2.72 10.95 2.44
N GLU A 113 -1.70 10.38 1.80
CA GLU A 113 -1.67 10.14 0.34
C GLU A 113 -2.86 9.26 -0.09
N LEU A 114 -3.17 8.20 0.66
CA LEU A 114 -4.32 7.34 0.39
C LEU A 114 -5.66 8.08 0.49
N ALA A 115 -5.85 8.91 1.53
CA ALA A 115 -7.07 9.69 1.72
C ALA A 115 -7.30 10.71 0.60
N MET A 116 -6.23 11.35 0.12
CA MET A 116 -6.25 12.23 -1.05
C MET A 116 -6.66 11.47 -2.32
N LEU A 117 -6.04 10.32 -2.58
CA LEU A 117 -6.35 9.48 -3.74
C LEU A 117 -7.79 8.93 -3.75
N ASN A 118 -8.38 8.75 -2.56
CA ASN A 118 -9.76 8.30 -2.41
C ASN A 118 -10.78 9.46 -2.44
N GLY A 119 -10.33 10.72 -2.52
CA GLY A 119 -11.23 11.89 -2.45
C GLY A 119 -11.94 12.03 -1.09
N THR A 120 -11.43 11.37 -0.06
CA THR A 120 -12.00 11.37 1.31
C THR A 120 -11.28 12.31 2.25
N LEU A 121 -10.17 12.93 1.79
CA LEU A 121 -9.50 13.96 2.53
C LEU A 121 -10.40 15.20 2.62
N ARG A 122 -11.07 15.34 3.76
CA ARG A 122 -11.64 16.62 4.16
C ARG A 122 -10.48 17.50 4.59
N GLU A 123 -10.15 18.51 3.80
CA GLU A 123 -9.25 19.59 4.22
C GLU A 123 -9.90 20.33 5.41
N GLU A 124 -9.63 19.86 6.63
CA GLU A 124 -9.75 20.71 7.82
C GLU A 124 -8.60 21.73 7.78
N GLY A 125 -8.80 22.82 7.04
CA GLY A 125 -7.77 23.85 6.93
C GLY A 125 -8.03 25.02 5.99
N MET A 126 -9.02 24.97 5.08
CA MET A 126 -9.36 26.15 4.28
C MET A 126 -10.57 26.86 4.87
N GLN A 127 -10.30 28.02 5.47
CA GLN A 127 -11.30 29.00 5.87
C GLN A 127 -12.32 29.18 4.74
N ARG A 128 -13.60 29.10 5.10
CA ARG A 128 -14.74 29.30 4.21
C ARG A 128 -14.73 30.73 3.67
N SER A 129 -14.01 30.98 2.58
CA SER A 129 -14.32 32.11 1.70
C SER A 129 -15.56 31.71 0.91
N GLY A 130 -16.71 32.13 1.43
CA GLY A 130 -18.00 31.90 0.78
C GLY A 130 -18.03 32.57 -0.59
N SER A 131 -17.99 31.78 -1.66
CA SER A 131 -18.55 32.20 -2.95
C SER A 131 -20.02 31.79 -2.97
N ALA A 132 -20.91 32.76 -2.74
CA ALA A 132 -22.32 32.60 -3.01
C ALA A 132 -22.51 32.36 -4.53
N SER A 133 -23.06 31.22 -4.92
CA SER A 133 -23.52 30.99 -6.29
C SER A 133 -25.06 31.00 -6.30
N PRO A 134 -25.70 31.87 -7.09
CA PRO A 134 -27.15 32.03 -7.12
C PRO A 134 -27.72 31.21 -8.27
N PHE A 135 -28.08 29.95 -8.04
CA PHE A 135 -28.98 29.24 -8.97
C PHE A 135 -30.07 28.51 -8.21
N HIS A 136 -31.23 29.15 -8.26
CA HIS A 136 -32.55 28.71 -7.85
C HIS A 136 -32.95 27.45 -8.64
N ASN A 137 -33.37 26.39 -7.95
CA ASN A 137 -34.22 25.37 -8.57
C ASN A 137 -35.07 24.66 -7.50
N SER A 138 -36.27 25.19 -7.25
CA SER A 138 -37.33 24.49 -6.52
C SER A 138 -38.53 24.27 -7.43
N LEU A 139 -38.47 23.24 -8.28
CA LEU A 139 -39.67 22.65 -8.88
C LEU A 139 -40.35 21.77 -7.85
N GLY A 140 -41.25 22.38 -7.08
CA GLY A 140 -42.23 21.68 -6.26
C GLY A 140 -43.46 21.33 -7.11
N MET A 141 -43.64 20.05 -7.41
CA MET A 141 -44.92 19.53 -7.93
C MET A 141 -45.41 18.43 -6.99
N LYS A 142 -46.47 18.78 -6.24
CA LYS A 142 -47.15 17.95 -5.26
C LYS A 142 -47.97 16.86 -5.97
N ARG A 143 -47.80 15.60 -5.56
CA ARG A 143 -48.61 14.45 -5.99
C ARG A 143 -49.97 14.50 -5.28
N ALA A 144 -51.06 14.65 -6.05
CA ALA A 144 -52.42 14.58 -5.53
C ALA A 144 -52.94 13.12 -5.47
N LYS A 145 -53.67 12.81 -4.40
CA LYS A 145 -54.46 11.58 -4.18
C LYS A 145 -55.89 11.83 -4.67
N THR A 146 -56.51 10.90 -5.38
CA THR A 146 -57.97 10.71 -5.36
C THR A 146 -58.33 9.23 -5.39
N ARG A 147 -59.21 8.87 -4.46
CA ARG A 147 -60.07 7.67 -4.45
C ARG A 147 -61.23 7.89 -5.43
N GLY A 148 -61.75 6.80 -5.98
CA GLY A 148 -62.97 6.74 -6.78
C GLY A 148 -63.02 5.39 -7.48
#